data_AF-A0A450U8C1-F1
#
_entry.id   AF-A0A450U8C1-F1
#
_cell.length_a   1.000
_cell.length_b   1.000
_cell.length_c   1.000
_cell.angle_alpha   90.00
_cell.angle_beta   90.00
_cell.angle_gamma   90.00
#
_symmetry.space_group_name_H-M   'P 1'
#
loop_
_entity.id
_entity.type
_entity.pdbx_description
1 polymer ?
#
loop_
_entity_poly.entity_id
_entity_poly.type
_entity_poly.pdbx_seq_one_letter_code
_entity_poly.pdbx_strand_id
1 'polypeptide(L)'
;MTELEEILHLWQSLQEQYDEITEALRAIIEQINGIDPKERRIRRAFHQIVKRVDGIRKEIEEGSKDAADGIEELQSCYDELAAIHEHIKDGTAHEESAHEREDDETSLDGKIRDCLKTLGLSGSGRVTLQILKTATRKLRRRYHPDRNPAPDATEKTQAINDAYKFLNDCLSRGVELHG
;
A
#
# COMPACT_ATOMS: atom_id res chain seq x y z
N MET A 1 12.94 -15.82 2.32
CA MET A 1 13.17 -16.07 3.77
C MET A 1 14.15 -15.05 4.31
N THR A 2 15.32 -14.90 3.67
CA THR A 2 16.36 -13.90 3.97
C THR A 2 15.86 -12.44 3.98
N GLU A 3 15.03 -12.04 3.02
CA GLU A 3 14.53 -10.65 2.94
C GLU A 3 13.62 -10.26 4.13
N LEU A 4 12.83 -11.20 4.66
CA LEU A 4 11.99 -10.96 5.84
C LEU A 4 12.82 -10.90 7.13
N GLU A 5 13.87 -11.71 7.22
CA GLU A 5 14.82 -11.69 8.33
C GLU A 5 15.63 -10.37 8.35
N GLU A 6 16.02 -9.86 7.18
CA GLU A 6 16.68 -8.55 7.04
C GLU A 6 15.78 -7.40 7.49
N ILE A 7 14.50 -7.40 7.09
CA ILE A 7 13.52 -6.38 7.54
C ILE A 7 13.35 -6.42 9.07
N LEU A 8 13.25 -7.63 9.64
CA LEU A 8 13.11 -7.82 11.08
C LEU A 8 14.34 -7.26 11.83
N HIS A 9 15.55 -7.56 11.35
CA HIS A 9 16.79 -7.07 11.94
C HIS A 9 16.92 -5.55 11.85
N LEU A 10 16.58 -4.94 10.71
CA LEU A 10 16.57 -3.50 10.56
C LEU A 10 15.63 -2.83 11.57
N TRP A 11 14.43 -3.38 11.74
CA TRP A 11 13.45 -2.86 12.69
C TRP A 11 13.93 -2.96 14.15
N GLN A 12 14.49 -4.11 14.53
CA GLN A 12 15.04 -4.31 15.88
C GLN A 12 16.19 -3.34 16.18
N SER A 13 17.12 -3.15 15.24
CA SER A 13 18.24 -2.23 15.41
C SER A 13 17.77 -0.77 15.56
N LEU A 14 16.75 -0.38 14.80
CA LEU A 14 16.16 0.95 14.89
C LEU A 14 15.46 1.19 16.22
N GLN A 15 14.74 0.17 16.72
CA GLN A 15 14.07 0.23 18.01
C GLN A 15 15.08 0.39 19.16
N GLU A 16 16.17 -0.38 19.15
CA GLU A 16 17.22 -0.30 20.17
C GLU A 16 17.86 1.10 20.22
N GLN A 17 18.21 1.67 19.05
CA GLN A 17 18.76 3.04 18.98
C GLN A 17 17.76 4.09 19.49
N TYR A 18 16.47 3.91 19.20
CA TYR A 18 15.43 4.82 19.68
C TYR A 18 15.29 4.77 21.21
N ASP A 19 15.31 3.57 21.78
CA ASP A 19 15.20 3.34 23.22
C ASP A 19 16.43 3.92 23.97
N GLU A 20 17.64 3.71 23.46
CA GLU A 20 18.87 4.29 24.03
C GLU A 20 18.82 5.82 24.08
N ILE A 21 18.42 6.45 22.97
CA ILE A 21 18.37 7.91 22.86
C ILE A 21 17.28 8.48 23.77
N THR A 22 16.11 7.85 23.84
CA THR A 22 15.00 8.34 24.68
C THR A 22 15.31 8.23 26.17
N GLU A 23 15.97 7.15 26.60
CA GLU A 23 16.45 7.01 27.98
C GLU A 23 17.53 8.03 28.33
N ALA A 24 18.50 8.26 27.43
CA ALA A 24 19.51 9.31 27.62
C ALA A 24 18.88 10.71 27.75
N LEU A 25 17.87 11.02 26.92
CA LEU A 25 17.15 12.29 26.99
C LEU A 25 16.37 12.44 28.30
N ARG A 26 15.67 11.38 28.76
CA ARG A 26 14.97 11.39 30.06
C ARG A 26 15.92 11.65 31.21
N ALA A 27 17.07 10.98 31.24
CA ALA A 27 18.08 11.16 32.27
C ALA A 27 18.58 12.61 32.34
N ILE A 28 18.81 13.24 31.19
CA ILE A 28 19.25 14.66 31.12
C ILE A 28 18.13 15.60 31.56
N ILE A 29 16.89 15.37 31.14
CA ILE A 29 15.73 16.19 31.57
C ILE A 29 15.58 16.13 33.09
N GLU A 30 15.73 14.95 33.69
CA GLU A 30 15.64 14.77 35.13
C GLU A 30 16.76 15.50 35.88
N GLN A 31 17.97 15.54 35.34
CA GLN A 31 19.09 16.32 35.91
C GLN A 31 18.88 17.84 35.83
N ILE A 32 18.08 18.30 34.88
CA ILE A 32 17.80 19.73 34.64
C ILE A 32 16.52 20.19 35.35
N ASN A 33 15.67 19.25 35.79
CA ASN A 33 14.48 19.53 36.59
C ASN A 33 14.88 20.26 37.89
N GLY A 34 14.63 21.57 37.95
CA GLY A 34 14.96 22.43 39.10
C GLY A 34 15.92 23.58 38.78
N ILE A 35 16.49 23.65 37.57
CA ILE A 35 17.28 24.80 37.12
C ILE A 35 16.35 26.00 36.83
N ASP A 36 16.63 27.18 37.42
CA ASP A 36 15.80 28.38 37.26
C ASP A 36 15.74 28.80 35.76
N PRO A 37 14.56 28.75 35.12
CA PRO A 37 14.38 29.02 33.70
C PRO A 37 14.59 30.49 33.31
N LYS A 38 14.88 31.39 34.27
CA LYS A 38 15.01 32.82 33.99
C LYS A 38 16.17 33.19 33.07
N GLU A 39 17.19 32.33 32.94
CA GLU A 39 18.37 32.61 32.14
C GLU A 39 18.11 32.54 30.61
N ARG A 40 18.27 33.70 29.94
CA ARG A 40 17.94 33.88 28.51
C ARG A 40 18.74 32.96 27.56
N ARG A 41 19.92 32.49 27.97
CA ARG A 41 20.74 31.53 27.20
C ARG A 41 20.14 30.12 27.24
N ILE A 42 19.71 29.68 28.43
CA ILE A 42 19.08 28.37 28.64
C ILE A 42 17.77 28.27 27.86
N ARG A 43 16.91 29.30 27.91
CA ARG A 43 15.65 29.32 27.13
C ARG A 43 15.87 29.22 25.63
N ARG A 44 16.88 29.92 25.09
CA ARG A 44 17.19 29.86 23.66
C ARG A 44 17.70 28.48 23.26
N ALA A 45 18.59 27.88 24.04
CA ALA A 45 19.07 26.52 23.81
C ALA A 45 17.92 25.52 23.86
N PHE A 46 17.08 25.59 24.88
CA PHE A 46 15.90 24.73 25.03
C PHE A 46 14.93 24.86 23.85
N HIS A 47 14.61 26.09 23.43
CA HIS A 47 13.76 26.32 22.27
C HIS A 47 14.32 25.71 20.98
N GLN A 48 15.64 25.81 20.75
CA GLN A 48 16.26 25.18 19.57
C GLN A 48 16.20 23.65 19.65
N ILE A 49 16.41 23.07 20.84
CA ILE A 49 16.28 21.63 21.06
C ILE A 49 14.83 21.19 20.79
N VAL A 50 13.83 21.88 21.36
CA VAL A 50 12.41 21.59 21.12
C VAL A 50 12.05 21.69 19.63
N LYS A 51 12.56 22.70 18.92
CA LYS A 51 12.33 22.83 17.47
C LYS A 51 12.93 21.66 16.69
N ARG A 52 14.14 21.21 17.05
CA ARG A 52 14.78 20.05 16.42
C ARG A 52 14.01 18.76 16.72
N VAL A 53 13.54 18.59 17.95
CA VAL A 53 12.68 17.46 18.35
C VAL A 53 11.35 17.47 17.58
N ASP A 54 10.73 18.63 17.39
CA ASP A 54 9.50 18.75 16.57
C ASP A 54 9.75 18.38 15.10
N GLY A 55 10.92 18.74 14.56
CA GLY A 55 11.34 18.32 13.21
C GLY A 55 11.51 16.81 13.10
N ILE A 56 12.26 16.20 14.03
CA ILE A 56 12.45 14.75 14.10
C ILE A 56 11.10 14.03 14.26
N ARG A 57 10.18 14.57 15.08
CA ARG A 57 8.84 13.99 15.23
C ARG A 57 8.10 13.91 13.90
N LYS A 58 8.16 14.97 13.08
CA LYS A 58 7.50 15.00 11.76
C LYS A 58 8.12 13.98 10.80
N GLU A 59 9.45 13.88 10.78
CA GLU A 59 10.16 12.89 9.95
C GLU A 59 9.78 11.45 10.36
N ILE A 60 9.67 11.17 11.66
CA ILE A 60 9.20 9.87 12.17
C ILE A 60 7.73 9.63 11.82
N GLU A 61 6.86 10.64 11.92
CA GLU A 61 5.45 10.53 11.52
C GLU A 61 5.30 10.20 10.03
N GLU A 62 6.09 10.85 9.16
CA GLU A 62 6.13 10.57 7.73
C GLU A 62 6.67 9.16 7.43
N GLY A 63 7.83 8.80 8.02
CA GLY A 63 8.40 7.47 7.85
C GLY A 63 7.52 6.34 8.40
N SER A 64 6.80 6.57 9.50
CA SER A 64 5.82 5.62 10.04
C SER A 64 4.65 5.39 9.09
N LYS A 65 4.21 6.44 8.40
CA LYS A 65 3.17 6.33 7.38
C LYS A 65 3.66 5.52 6.18
N ASP A 66 4.87 5.77 5.72
CA ASP A 66 5.48 5.01 4.63
C ASP A 66 5.66 3.53 5.00
N ALA A 67 6.07 3.24 6.24
CA ALA A 67 6.15 1.88 6.76
C ALA A 67 4.76 1.20 6.82
N ALA A 68 3.72 1.92 7.22
CA ALA A 68 2.35 1.42 7.23
C ALA A 68 1.84 1.09 5.81
N ASP A 69 2.14 1.95 4.83
CA ASP A 69 1.84 1.70 3.41
C ASP A 69 2.58 0.42 2.93
N GLY A 70 3.85 0.24 3.32
CA GLY A 70 4.61 -0.97 3.00
C GLY A 70 4.05 -2.25 3.64
N ILE A 71 3.56 -2.17 4.87
CA ILE A 71 2.88 -3.30 5.55
C ILE A 71 1.57 -3.65 4.84
N GLU A 72 0.80 -2.66 4.40
CA GLU A 72 -0.41 -2.87 3.59
C GLU A 72 -0.09 -3.61 2.28
N GLU A 73 1.03 -3.27 1.63
CA GLU A 73 1.52 -3.98 0.44
C GLU A 73 1.96 -5.42 0.74
N LEU A 74 2.68 -5.64 1.85
CA LEU A 74 3.08 -6.98 2.29
C LEU A 74 1.89 -7.88 2.60
N GLN A 75 0.85 -7.34 3.24
CA GLN A 75 -0.40 -8.04 3.49
C GLN A 75 -1.11 -8.39 2.17
N SER A 76 -1.12 -7.48 1.20
CA SER A 76 -1.65 -7.76 -0.15
C SER A 76 -0.91 -8.92 -0.82
N CYS A 77 0.43 -8.95 -0.73
CA CYS A 77 1.23 -10.07 -1.26
C CYS A 77 0.91 -11.39 -0.56
N TYR A 78 0.69 -11.37 0.76
CA TYR A 78 0.28 -12.56 1.52
C TYR A 78 -1.09 -13.07 1.05
N ASP A 79 -2.08 -12.18 0.89
CA ASP A 79 -3.42 -12.55 0.45
C ASP A 79 -3.41 -13.15 -0.98
N GLU A 80 -2.61 -12.57 -1.89
CA GLU A 80 -2.38 -13.11 -3.24
C GLU A 80 -1.76 -14.52 -3.21
N LEU A 81 -0.71 -14.71 -2.40
CA LEU A 81 -0.05 -16.02 -2.26
C LEU A 81 -0.96 -17.05 -1.59
N ALA A 82 -1.76 -16.65 -0.60
CA ALA A 82 -2.72 -17.51 0.07
C ALA A 82 -3.81 -18.01 -0.90
N ALA A 83 -4.33 -17.11 -1.75
CA ALA A 83 -5.29 -17.48 -2.79
C ALA A 83 -4.68 -18.44 -3.82
N ILE A 84 -3.44 -18.22 -4.26
CA ILE A 84 -2.73 -19.14 -5.15
C ILE A 84 -2.53 -20.50 -4.47
N HIS A 85 -2.14 -20.52 -3.19
CA HIS A 85 -1.96 -21.76 -2.44
C HIS A 85 -3.28 -22.54 -2.28
N GLU A 86 -4.40 -21.85 -2.05
CA GLU A 86 -5.74 -22.45 -2.04
C GLU A 86 -6.11 -23.01 -3.42
N HIS A 87 -5.83 -22.29 -4.51
CA HIS A 87 -6.00 -22.79 -5.87
C HIS A 87 -5.13 -24.00 -6.21
N ILE A 88 -3.90 -24.08 -5.70
CA ILE A 88 -3.03 -25.27 -5.87
C ILE A 88 -3.57 -26.44 -5.05
N LYS A 89 -4.12 -26.17 -3.87
CA LYS A 89 -4.73 -27.18 -3.01
C LYS A 89 -6.01 -27.75 -3.63
N ASP A 90 -6.85 -26.91 -4.22
CA ASP A 90 -8.12 -27.31 -4.87
C ASP A 90 -7.91 -27.80 -6.33
N GLY A 91 -6.87 -27.32 -7.00
CA GLY A 91 -6.53 -27.62 -8.40
C GLY A 91 -5.89 -29.00 -8.65
N THR A 92 -5.68 -29.80 -7.60
CA THR A 92 -5.38 -31.23 -7.79
C THR A 92 -6.58 -32.05 -8.27
N ALA A 93 -7.76 -31.44 -8.45
CA ALA A 93 -8.99 -32.16 -8.76
C ALA A 93 -9.51 -32.09 -10.21
N HIS A 94 -9.20 -31.10 -11.06
CA HIS A 94 -9.76 -31.09 -12.42
C HIS A 94 -8.93 -30.32 -13.45
N GLU A 95 -8.24 -31.09 -14.30
CA GLU A 95 -7.84 -30.68 -15.65
C GLU A 95 -9.04 -30.75 -16.61
N GLU A 96 -8.88 -30.06 -17.74
CA GLU A 96 -9.69 -30.06 -18.97
C GLU A 96 -10.89 -29.09 -18.99
N SER A 97 -10.79 -28.01 -19.75
CA SER A 97 -10.99 -28.10 -21.21
C SER A 97 -10.96 -26.71 -21.85
N ALA A 98 -10.23 -26.61 -22.95
CA ALA A 98 -10.18 -25.45 -23.83
C ALA A 98 -11.47 -25.35 -24.66
N HIS A 99 -11.94 -24.14 -24.91
CA HIS A 99 -12.50 -23.84 -26.23
C HIS A 99 -12.45 -22.35 -26.56
N GLU A 100 -11.71 -22.06 -27.64
CA GLU A 100 -11.77 -20.82 -28.41
C GLU A 100 -13.20 -20.56 -28.93
N ARG A 101 -13.60 -19.28 -29.02
CA ARG A 101 -14.41 -18.72 -30.12
C ARG A 101 -14.47 -17.19 -30.08
N GLU A 102 -14.38 -16.64 -31.29
CA GLU A 102 -14.28 -15.24 -31.69
C GLU A 102 -15.61 -14.45 -31.57
N ASP A 103 -15.42 -13.15 -31.33
CA ASP A 103 -16.15 -11.97 -31.80
C ASP A 103 -17.69 -11.87 -31.67
N ASP A 104 -18.12 -11.10 -30.65
CA ASP A 104 -19.30 -10.24 -30.76
C ASP A 104 -19.15 -9.00 -29.84
N GLU A 105 -18.98 -7.82 -30.45
CA GLU A 105 -18.54 -6.55 -29.83
C GLU A 105 -19.58 -5.89 -28.89
N THR A 106 -20.67 -6.60 -28.54
CA THR A 106 -21.75 -6.09 -27.67
C THR A 106 -22.18 -7.03 -26.55
N SER A 107 -21.33 -7.99 -26.16
CA SER A 107 -21.57 -8.78 -24.93
C SER A 107 -21.11 -8.05 -23.67
N LEU A 108 -21.95 -8.02 -22.63
CA LEU A 108 -21.61 -7.53 -21.29
C LEU A 108 -20.33 -8.19 -20.76
N ASP A 109 -20.12 -9.46 -21.10
CA ASP A 109 -18.95 -10.25 -20.71
C ASP A 109 -17.66 -9.78 -21.39
N GLY A 110 -17.76 -9.29 -22.64
CA GLY A 110 -16.63 -8.69 -23.35
C GLY A 110 -16.16 -7.41 -22.65
N LYS A 111 -17.11 -6.54 -22.27
CA LYS A 111 -16.79 -5.32 -21.51
C LYS A 111 -16.21 -5.61 -20.14
N ILE A 112 -16.71 -6.63 -19.44
CA ILE A 112 -16.15 -7.08 -18.16
C ILE A 112 -14.69 -7.51 -18.35
N ARG A 113 -14.42 -8.34 -19.35
CA ARG A 113 -13.06 -8.82 -19.67
C ARG A 113 -12.10 -7.67 -19.97
N ASP A 114 -12.53 -6.69 -20.77
CA ASP A 114 -11.69 -5.55 -21.13
C ASP A 114 -11.45 -4.61 -19.94
N CYS A 115 -12.43 -4.43 -19.07
CA CYS A 115 -12.25 -3.69 -17.82
C CYS A 115 -11.29 -4.42 -16.87
N LEU A 116 -11.36 -5.76 -16.78
CA LEU A 116 -10.43 -6.58 -16.01
C LEU A 116 -9.01 -6.51 -16.58
N LYS A 117 -8.85 -6.57 -17.91
CA LYS A 117 -7.57 -6.32 -18.60
C LYS A 117 -7.00 -4.95 -18.27
N THR A 118 -7.83 -3.91 -18.35
CA THR A 118 -7.44 -2.52 -18.04
C THR A 118 -6.93 -2.39 -16.60
N LEU A 119 -7.49 -3.16 -15.67
CA LEU A 119 -7.06 -3.21 -14.28
C LEU A 119 -5.92 -4.19 -13.99
N GLY A 120 -5.44 -4.94 -15.00
CA GLY A 120 -4.40 -5.95 -14.84
C GLY A 120 -4.85 -7.19 -14.09
N LEU A 121 -6.15 -7.48 -14.09
CA LEU A 121 -6.80 -8.60 -13.40
C LEU A 121 -7.14 -9.77 -14.34
N SER A 122 -6.62 -9.76 -15.57
CA SER A 122 -6.82 -10.88 -16.51
C SER A 122 -6.07 -12.12 -16.06
N GLY A 123 -6.77 -13.26 -16.04
CA GLY A 123 -6.29 -14.52 -15.48
C GLY A 123 -6.40 -14.60 -13.96
N SER A 124 -7.02 -13.61 -13.29
CA SER A 124 -7.31 -13.67 -11.85
C SER A 124 -8.64 -14.39 -11.64
N GLY A 125 -8.64 -15.50 -10.89
CA GLY A 125 -9.81 -16.36 -10.67
C GLY A 125 -11.10 -15.62 -10.27
N ARG A 126 -11.43 -15.54 -8.99
CA ARG A 126 -12.61 -14.78 -8.53
C ARG A 126 -12.20 -13.36 -8.17
N VAL A 127 -12.77 -12.37 -8.86
CA VAL A 127 -12.46 -10.95 -8.59
C VAL A 127 -13.47 -10.40 -7.58
N THR A 128 -12.99 -10.13 -6.37
CA THR A 128 -13.79 -9.52 -5.30
C THR A 128 -13.68 -7.99 -5.33
N LEU A 129 -14.60 -7.31 -4.63
CA LEU A 129 -14.57 -5.85 -4.47
C LEU A 129 -13.24 -5.35 -3.88
N GLN A 130 -12.62 -6.14 -3.00
CA GLN A 130 -11.33 -5.83 -2.40
C GLN A 130 -10.22 -5.86 -3.46
N ILE A 131 -10.14 -6.93 -4.26
CA ILE A 131 -9.19 -7.06 -5.38
C ILE A 131 -9.35 -5.91 -6.37
N LEU A 132 -10.60 -5.59 -6.72
CA LEU A 132 -10.93 -4.51 -7.64
C LEU A 132 -10.45 -3.14 -7.14
N LYS A 133 -10.67 -2.83 -5.86
CA LYS A 133 -10.21 -1.58 -5.21
C LYS A 133 -8.68 -1.51 -5.18
N THR A 134 -8.01 -2.60 -4.85
CA THR A 134 -6.56 -2.67 -4.74
C THR A 134 -5.88 -2.45 -6.09
N ALA A 135 -6.32 -3.17 -7.14
CA ALA A 135 -5.79 -3.02 -8.50
C ALA A 135 -5.94 -1.59 -9.04
N THR A 136 -7.11 -0.99 -8.79
CA THR A 136 -7.41 0.40 -9.20
C THR A 136 -6.54 1.41 -8.46
N ARG A 137 -6.32 1.23 -7.14
CA ARG A 137 -5.43 2.10 -6.33
C ARG A 137 -3.98 2.02 -6.82
N LYS A 138 -3.49 0.81 -7.13
CA LYS A 138 -2.14 0.57 -7.67
C LYS A 138 -1.92 1.28 -9.00
N LEU A 139 -2.87 1.13 -9.94
CA LEU A 139 -2.78 1.77 -11.25
C LEU A 139 -2.93 3.30 -11.17
N ARG A 140 -3.84 3.83 -10.34
CA ARG A 140 -3.96 5.28 -10.12
C ARG A 140 -2.70 5.89 -9.52
N ARG A 141 -2.02 5.21 -8.59
CA ARG A 141 -0.73 5.68 -8.03
C ARG A 141 0.37 5.71 -9.10
N ARG A 142 0.36 4.76 -10.05
CA ARG A 142 1.34 4.65 -11.15
C ARG A 142 1.12 5.67 -12.27
N TYR A 143 -0.13 6.01 -12.56
CA TYR A 143 -0.50 6.93 -13.66
C TYR A 143 -0.99 8.30 -13.19
N HIS A 144 -0.84 8.64 -11.89
CA HIS A 144 -1.28 9.95 -11.37
C HIS A 144 -0.55 11.09 -12.10
N PRO A 145 -1.26 12.13 -12.59
CA PRO A 145 -0.64 13.23 -13.33
C PRO A 145 0.40 14.01 -12.52
N ASP A 146 0.29 14.04 -11.18
CA ASP A 146 1.33 14.64 -10.32
C ASP A 146 2.64 13.85 -10.28
N ARG A 147 2.62 12.52 -10.52
CA ARG A 147 3.81 11.66 -10.46
C ARG A 147 4.28 11.19 -11.83
N ASN A 148 3.44 11.32 -12.87
CA ASN A 148 3.73 10.90 -14.23
C ASN A 148 3.49 12.07 -15.22
N PRO A 149 4.56 12.70 -15.75
CA PRO A 149 4.46 13.84 -16.68
C PRO A 149 4.09 13.43 -18.12
N ALA A 150 3.75 12.17 -18.36
CA ALA A 150 3.38 11.70 -19.68
C ALA A 150 2.01 12.28 -20.10
N PRO A 151 1.85 12.73 -21.37
CA PRO A 151 0.61 13.36 -21.84
C PRO A 151 -0.59 12.41 -21.85
N ASP A 152 -0.36 11.09 -21.78
CA ASP A 152 -1.37 10.03 -21.75
C ASP A 152 -1.77 9.60 -20.31
N ALA A 153 -1.14 10.17 -19.28
CA ALA A 153 -1.40 9.82 -17.88
C ALA A 153 -2.85 10.12 -17.45
N THR A 154 -3.42 11.20 -17.99
CA THR A 154 -4.82 11.60 -17.76
C THR A 154 -5.80 10.60 -18.40
N GLU A 155 -5.55 10.21 -19.66
CA GLU A 155 -6.40 9.25 -20.38
C GLU A 155 -6.35 7.87 -19.73
N LYS A 156 -5.17 7.41 -19.31
CA LYS A 156 -4.98 6.14 -18.60
C LYS A 156 -5.67 6.15 -17.24
N THR A 157 -5.53 7.24 -16.48
CA THR A 157 -6.21 7.39 -15.19
C THR A 157 -7.73 7.39 -15.35
N GLN A 158 -8.25 8.01 -16.41
CA GLN A 158 -9.67 8.01 -16.74
C GLN A 158 -10.17 6.59 -17.07
N ALA A 159 -9.46 5.86 -17.94
CA ALA A 159 -9.78 4.48 -18.28
C ALA A 159 -9.80 3.55 -17.05
N ILE A 160 -8.86 3.73 -16.12
CA ILE A 160 -8.81 2.97 -14.86
C ILE A 160 -10.04 3.28 -13.98
N ASN A 161 -10.43 4.56 -13.87
CA ASN A 161 -11.60 4.96 -13.08
C ASN A 161 -12.90 4.41 -13.68
N ASP A 162 -13.01 4.41 -15.00
CA ASP A 162 -14.21 3.95 -15.71
C ASP A 162 -14.34 2.42 -15.65
N ALA A 163 -13.23 1.68 -15.79
CA ALA A 163 -13.18 0.24 -15.59
C ALA A 163 -13.58 -0.15 -14.15
N TYR A 164 -13.06 0.56 -13.14
CA TYR A 164 -13.44 0.33 -11.74
C TYR A 164 -14.93 0.57 -11.49
N LYS A 165 -15.47 1.70 -11.97
CA LYS A 165 -16.90 2.04 -11.79
C LYS A 165 -17.80 0.96 -12.37
N PHE A 166 -17.50 0.50 -13.59
CA PHE A 166 -18.27 -0.52 -14.27
C PHE A 166 -18.25 -1.86 -13.51
N LEU A 167 -17.07 -2.36 -13.16
CA LEU A 167 -16.93 -3.62 -12.43
C LEU A 167 -17.49 -3.56 -11.00
N ASN A 168 -17.38 -2.41 -10.34
CA ASN A 168 -17.98 -2.19 -9.02
C ASN A 168 -19.52 -2.20 -9.07
N ASP A 169 -20.10 -1.62 -10.13
CA ASP A 169 -21.55 -1.68 -10.38
C ASP A 169 -22.00 -3.12 -10.71
N CYS A 170 -21.23 -3.88 -11.49
CA CYS A 170 -21.47 -5.32 -11.71
C CYS A 170 -21.48 -6.12 -10.40
N LEU A 171 -20.48 -5.92 -9.53
CA LEU A 171 -20.43 -6.57 -8.22
C LEU A 171 -21.59 -6.16 -7.31
N SER A 172 -21.97 -4.87 -7.35
CA SER A 172 -23.11 -4.35 -6.57
C SER A 172 -24.45 -4.94 -7.02
N ARG A 173 -24.54 -5.38 -8.28
CA ARG A 173 -25.69 -6.09 -8.86
C ARG A 173 -25.64 -7.61 -8.66
N GLY A 174 -24.60 -8.12 -7.99
CA GLY A 174 -24.43 -9.55 -7.72
C GLY A 174 -23.87 -10.36 -8.90
N VAL A 175 -23.23 -9.69 -9.88
CA VAL A 175 -22.55 -10.38 -10.99
C VAL A 175 -21.20 -10.89 -10.48
N GLU A 176 -20.94 -12.19 -10.67
CA GLU A 176 -19.64 -12.77 -10.35
C GLU A 176 -18.62 -12.43 -11.44
N LEU A 177 -17.51 -11.83 -11.04
CA LEU A 177 -16.45 -11.43 -11.94
C LEU A 177 -15.33 -12.48 -11.94
N HIS A 178 -15.02 -13.00 -13.12
CA HIS A 178 -13.93 -13.94 -13.34
C HIS A 178 -12.96 -13.38 -14.39
N GLY A 179 -11.67 -13.40 -14.09
CA GLY A 179 -10.60 -12.77 -14.88
C GLY A 179 -9.88 -13.69 -15.83
#